data_AF-A0AAU0S4G9-F1
#
_entry.id   AF-A0AAU0S4G9-F1
#
_cell.length_a   1.000
_cell.length_b   1.000
_cell.length_c   1.000
_cell.angle_alpha   90.00
_cell.angle_beta   90.00
_cell.angle_gamma   90.00
#
_symmetry.space_group_name_H-M   'P 1'
#
loop_
_entity.id
_entity.type
_entity.pdbx_description
1 polymer ?
#
loop_
_entity_poly.entity_id
_entity_poly.type
_entity_poly.pdbx_seq_one_letter_code
_entity_poly.pdbx_strand_id
1 'polypeptide(L)'
;MRISTSMLFQNGGSQISDLQSAVNRTQQQAASGKKILSPADDPIGSARALVITQAQAINEQYGVNRQYANDNLGIADGVLGNITTTLQNVKTLIVNAGNGTLADSDRAALATELQGNLSSLLSQANSTDATGSYLFSGFSTTTAPYTQTAGGATYNGDQGQRSLQVDTSRQIPMSAPGDQIFGNIRTSANQFNIVSGSANTGTTTAAAVVDPATAASLTGNNYKIAFDNTGVNFTVTNTTTGALVVPSTPYTGATTPQVVKFDGVSVTLAAAPAPGDNFTVQPGNQNIFETLTDAINALKTPVLDSTGRGNLNKVLMQANNNLDASINNVLVARAQGGSSMKEISTLDDAGATTDLAYKASLSSIQDIDYAKTITQLTMQQTTLQAAQQSFVKISSLSLFNYIQ
;
A
#
# COMPACT_ATOMS: atom_id res chain seq x y z
N MET A 1 36.72 -80.85 -3.34
CA MET A 1 36.91 -79.39 -3.44
C MET A 1 37.64 -78.91 -2.20
N ARG A 2 38.89 -78.43 -2.33
CA ARG A 2 39.64 -77.83 -1.21
C ARG A 2 39.17 -76.37 -1.07
N ILE A 3 38.31 -76.10 -0.10
CA ILE A 3 38.12 -74.72 0.37
C ILE A 3 39.43 -74.34 1.07
N SER A 4 40.15 -73.37 0.50
CA SER A 4 41.43 -72.89 1.05
C SER A 4 41.18 -72.14 2.36
N THR A 5 42.00 -72.37 3.39
CA THR A 5 41.99 -71.61 4.65
C THR A 5 42.03 -70.09 4.41
N SER A 6 42.67 -69.65 3.31
CA SER A 6 42.70 -68.25 2.89
C SER A 6 41.32 -67.72 2.43
N MET A 7 40.50 -68.54 1.75
CA MET A 7 39.15 -68.15 1.33
C MET A 7 38.20 -68.03 2.53
N LEU A 8 38.31 -68.93 3.51
CA LEU A 8 37.52 -68.84 4.75
C LEU A 8 37.90 -67.60 5.57
N PHE A 9 39.19 -67.28 5.64
CA PHE A 9 39.67 -66.09 6.34
C PHE A 9 39.26 -64.79 5.62
N GLN A 10 39.36 -64.75 4.28
CA GLN A 10 38.92 -63.61 3.46
C GLN A 10 37.40 -63.40 3.54
N ASN A 11 36.60 -64.46 3.46
CA ASN A 11 35.14 -64.35 3.58
C ASN A 11 34.73 -63.90 4.99
N GLY A 12 35.33 -64.47 6.04
CA GLY A 12 35.06 -64.07 7.42
C GLY A 12 35.49 -62.62 7.72
N GLY A 13 36.65 -62.20 7.22
CA GLY A 13 37.13 -60.83 7.34
C GLY A 13 36.24 -59.81 6.61
N SER A 14 35.81 -60.14 5.38
CA SER A 14 34.89 -59.28 4.60
C SER A 14 33.55 -59.14 5.32
N GLN A 15 32.99 -60.25 5.82
CA GLN A 15 31.73 -60.24 6.57
C GLN A 15 31.80 -59.39 7.86
N ILE A 16 32.91 -59.47 8.60
CA ILE A 16 33.13 -58.62 9.79
C ILE A 16 33.24 -57.15 9.38
N SER A 17 33.95 -56.84 8.29
CA SER A 17 34.07 -55.47 7.79
C SER A 17 32.71 -54.90 7.38
N ASP A 18 31.86 -55.69 6.74
CA ASP A 18 30.51 -55.29 6.34
C ASP A 18 29.64 -55.01 7.57
N LEU A 19 29.69 -55.89 8.59
CA LEU A 19 28.97 -55.72 9.84
C LEU A 19 29.44 -54.47 10.61
N GLN A 20 30.75 -54.21 10.62
CA GLN A 20 31.32 -53.03 11.26
C GLN A 20 30.91 -51.75 10.52
N SER A 21 30.89 -51.78 9.19
CA SER A 21 30.35 -50.69 8.37
C SER A 21 28.87 -50.42 8.69
N ALA A 22 28.05 -51.46 8.78
CA ALA A 22 26.63 -51.36 9.13
C ALA A 22 26.41 -50.75 10.54
N VAL A 23 27.18 -51.17 11.54
CA VAL A 23 27.12 -50.59 12.90
C VAL A 23 27.49 -49.11 12.87
N ASN A 24 28.63 -48.75 12.25
CA ASN A 24 29.08 -47.36 12.14
C ASN A 24 28.03 -46.48 11.45
N ARG A 25 27.43 -47.01 10.39
CA ARG A 25 26.37 -46.37 9.63
C ARG A 25 25.13 -46.09 10.49
N THR A 26 24.61 -47.10 11.19
CA THR A 26 23.43 -46.92 12.06
C THR A 26 23.75 -46.03 13.27
N GLN A 27 24.99 -46.02 13.76
CA GLN A 27 25.44 -45.04 14.76
C GLN A 27 25.41 -43.61 14.21
N GLN A 28 25.86 -43.37 12.99
CA GLN A 28 25.77 -42.04 12.36
C GLN A 28 24.32 -41.60 12.16
N GLN A 29 23.42 -42.52 11.77
CA GLN A 29 21.99 -42.24 11.66
C GLN A 29 21.39 -41.87 13.01
N ALA A 30 21.71 -42.64 14.06
CA ALA A 30 21.26 -42.34 15.43
C ALA A 30 21.79 -41.00 15.94
N ALA A 31 23.06 -40.68 15.66
CA ALA A 31 23.69 -39.44 16.12
C ALA A 31 23.16 -38.20 15.39
N SER A 32 22.92 -38.29 14.08
CA SER A 32 22.40 -37.18 13.27
C SER A 32 20.87 -37.04 13.32
N GLY A 33 20.15 -38.08 13.76
CA GLY A 33 18.70 -38.16 13.67
C GLY A 33 18.17 -38.35 12.25
N LYS A 34 19.05 -38.57 11.27
CA LYS A 34 18.70 -38.64 9.85
C LYS A 34 18.84 -40.06 9.30
N LYS A 35 17.78 -40.55 8.67
CA LYS A 35 17.73 -41.82 7.94
C LYS A 35 18.60 -41.78 6.70
N ILE A 36 18.61 -40.66 5.98
CA ILE A 36 19.40 -40.42 4.77
C ILE A 36 20.60 -39.55 5.16
N LEU A 37 21.82 -40.11 5.10
CA LEU A 37 23.04 -39.37 5.44
C LEU A 37 23.76 -38.85 4.18
N SER A 38 23.57 -39.53 3.05
CA SER A 38 24.11 -39.15 1.76
C SER A 38 23.08 -39.43 0.65
N PRO A 39 23.15 -38.70 -0.49
CA PRO A 39 22.28 -38.95 -1.62
C PRO A 39 22.36 -40.37 -2.19
N ALA A 40 23.47 -41.08 -1.96
CA ALA A 40 23.63 -42.47 -2.39
C ALA A 40 22.73 -43.46 -1.61
N ASP A 41 22.28 -43.09 -0.41
CA ASP A 41 21.46 -43.95 0.45
C ASP A 41 20.02 -44.08 -0.06
N ASP A 42 19.47 -42.96 -0.53
CA ASP A 42 18.15 -42.88 -1.16
C ASP A 42 18.15 -41.68 -2.12
N PRO A 43 18.51 -41.88 -3.40
CA PRO A 43 18.55 -40.79 -4.38
C PRO A 43 17.17 -40.14 -4.61
N ILE A 44 16.09 -40.93 -4.52
CA ILE A 44 14.72 -40.45 -4.75
C ILE A 44 14.25 -39.63 -3.55
N GLY A 45 14.44 -40.15 -2.33
CA GLY A 45 14.15 -39.45 -1.09
C GLY A 45 14.95 -38.15 -0.97
N SER A 46 16.23 -38.18 -1.33
CA SER A 46 17.10 -36.98 -1.35
C SER A 46 16.61 -35.92 -2.33
N ALA A 47 16.25 -36.31 -3.56
CA ALA A 47 15.72 -35.38 -4.56
C ALA A 47 14.39 -34.76 -4.12
N ARG A 48 13.48 -35.58 -3.57
CA ARG A 48 12.19 -35.09 -3.04
C ARG A 48 12.38 -34.14 -1.86
N ALA A 49 13.26 -34.50 -0.92
CA ALA A 49 13.54 -33.65 0.21
C ALA A 49 14.12 -32.30 -0.22
N LEU A 50 15.03 -32.29 -1.21
CA LEU A 50 15.57 -31.05 -1.76
C LEU A 50 14.47 -30.13 -2.32
N VAL A 51 13.54 -30.66 -3.12
CA VAL A 51 12.42 -29.88 -3.68
C VAL A 51 11.53 -29.32 -2.57
N ILE A 52 11.21 -30.12 -1.55
CA ILE A 52 10.40 -29.67 -0.42
C ILE A 52 11.13 -28.58 0.39
N THR A 53 12.42 -28.75 0.67
CA THR A 53 13.23 -27.73 1.36
C THR A 53 13.28 -26.42 0.57
N GLN A 54 13.40 -26.47 -0.76
CA GLN A 54 13.35 -25.28 -1.61
C GLN A 54 11.99 -24.60 -1.53
N ALA A 55 10.89 -25.36 -1.62
CA ALA A 55 9.54 -24.82 -1.50
C ALA A 55 9.28 -24.21 -0.12
N GLN A 56 9.78 -24.85 0.93
CA GLN A 56 9.71 -24.34 2.30
C GLN A 56 10.45 -23.01 2.45
N ALA A 57 11.68 -22.91 1.95
CA ALA A 57 12.47 -21.67 2.00
C ALA A 57 11.77 -20.52 1.25
N ILE A 58 11.11 -20.80 0.13
CA ILE A 58 10.30 -19.81 -0.60
C ILE A 58 9.11 -19.35 0.25
N ASN A 59 8.39 -20.28 0.90
CA ASN A 59 7.27 -19.96 1.78
C ASN A 59 7.69 -19.13 3.00
N GLU A 60 8.83 -19.46 3.61
CA GLU A 60 9.44 -18.68 4.70
C GLU A 60 9.78 -17.25 4.23
N GLN A 61 10.37 -17.10 3.04
CA GLN A 61 10.65 -15.78 2.46
C GLN A 61 9.36 -14.97 2.22
N TYR A 62 8.29 -15.61 1.78
CA TYR A 62 6.98 -14.95 1.68
C TYR A 62 6.42 -14.54 3.04
N GLY A 63 6.68 -15.31 4.11
CA GLY A 63 6.36 -14.92 5.49
C GLY A 63 7.08 -13.64 5.92
N VAL A 64 8.38 -13.53 5.62
CA VAL A 64 9.15 -12.29 5.86
C VAL A 64 8.55 -11.12 5.08
N ASN A 65 8.19 -11.33 3.82
CA ASN A 65 7.58 -10.29 2.99
C ASN A 65 6.20 -9.86 3.53
N ARG A 66 5.37 -10.80 3.96
CA ARG A 66 4.07 -10.53 4.61
C ARG A 66 4.23 -9.68 5.86
N GLN A 67 5.16 -10.04 6.73
CA GLN A 67 5.47 -9.28 7.93
C GLN A 67 5.87 -7.85 7.59
N TYR A 68 6.81 -7.67 6.64
CA TYR A 68 7.23 -6.35 6.20
C TYR A 68 6.09 -5.51 5.63
N ALA A 69 5.22 -6.12 4.79
CA ALA A 69 4.05 -5.42 4.27
C ALA A 69 3.06 -5.02 5.38
N ASN A 70 2.82 -5.91 6.35
CA ASN A 70 1.95 -5.64 7.49
C ASN A 70 2.47 -4.48 8.34
N ASP A 71 3.77 -4.46 8.62
CA ASP A 71 4.40 -3.38 9.42
C ASP A 71 4.31 -2.03 8.69
N ASN A 72 4.58 -2.00 7.39
CA ASN A 72 4.45 -0.78 6.59
C ASN A 72 3.00 -0.26 6.53
N LEU A 73 2.05 -1.17 6.28
CA LEU A 73 0.62 -0.82 6.26
C LEU A 73 0.13 -0.35 7.64
N GLY A 74 0.64 -0.95 8.73
CA GLY A 74 0.33 -0.54 10.09
C GLY A 74 0.85 0.87 10.43
N ILE A 75 2.07 1.20 10.01
CA ILE A 75 2.61 2.56 10.15
C ILE A 75 1.77 3.56 9.34
N ALA A 76 1.44 3.23 8.09
CA ALA A 76 0.62 4.07 7.24
C ALA A 76 -0.79 4.29 7.83
N ASP A 77 -1.46 3.23 8.34
CA ASP A 77 -2.78 3.38 8.97
C ASP A 77 -2.72 4.25 10.23
N GLY A 78 -1.68 4.12 11.05
CA GLY A 78 -1.47 4.99 12.21
C GLY A 78 -1.35 6.46 11.83
N VAL A 79 -0.57 6.77 10.79
CA VAL A 79 -0.44 8.15 10.27
C VAL A 79 -1.76 8.65 9.69
N LEU A 80 -2.49 7.83 8.92
CA LEU A 80 -3.80 8.18 8.38
C LEU A 80 -4.86 8.39 9.47
N GLY A 81 -4.79 7.65 10.58
CA GLY A 81 -5.62 7.88 11.77
C GLY A 81 -5.35 9.24 12.42
N ASN A 82 -4.07 9.62 12.55
CA ASN A 82 -3.67 10.93 13.05
C ASN A 82 -4.15 12.06 12.12
N ILE A 83 -4.00 11.88 10.80
CA ILE A 83 -4.52 12.82 9.79
C ILE A 83 -6.03 12.99 9.92
N THR A 84 -6.78 11.89 10.09
CA THR A 84 -8.24 11.94 10.27
C THR A 84 -8.60 12.83 11.47
N THR A 85 -7.87 12.68 12.58
CA THR A 85 -8.07 13.50 13.79
C THR A 85 -7.76 14.97 13.55
N THR A 86 -6.64 15.27 12.88
CA THR A 86 -6.28 16.64 12.48
C THR A 86 -7.39 17.27 11.63
N LEU A 87 -7.90 16.56 10.62
CA LEU A 87 -8.97 17.05 9.74
C LEU A 87 -10.30 17.26 10.49
N GLN A 88 -10.63 16.43 11.47
CA GLN A 88 -11.81 16.60 12.32
C GLN A 88 -11.71 17.84 13.22
N ASN A 89 -10.53 18.09 13.79
CA ASN A 89 -10.26 19.32 14.57
C ASN A 89 -10.41 20.55 13.68
N VAL A 90 -9.79 20.53 12.50
CA VAL A 90 -9.92 21.58 11.49
C VAL A 90 -11.39 21.82 11.10
N LYS A 91 -12.17 20.76 10.88
CA LYS A 91 -13.61 20.88 10.61
C LYS A 91 -14.35 21.60 11.74
N THR A 92 -14.04 21.28 12.99
CA THR A 92 -14.62 21.95 14.15
C THR A 92 -14.30 23.45 14.16
N LEU A 93 -13.05 23.81 13.85
CA LEU A 93 -12.63 25.21 13.75
C LEU A 93 -13.30 25.96 12.60
N ILE A 94 -13.44 25.33 11.43
CA ILE A 94 -14.12 25.93 10.27
C ILE A 94 -15.62 26.14 10.55
N VAL A 95 -16.28 25.18 11.22
CA VAL A 95 -17.67 25.34 11.66
C VAL A 95 -17.81 26.48 12.66
N ASN A 96 -16.92 26.56 13.66
CA ASN A 96 -16.90 27.65 14.63
C ASN A 96 -16.70 29.01 13.94
N ALA A 97 -15.76 29.07 12.99
CA ALA A 97 -15.46 30.25 12.20
C ALA A 97 -16.65 30.74 11.34
N GLY A 98 -17.59 29.84 11.02
CA GLY A 98 -18.84 30.17 10.33
C GLY A 98 -19.85 30.95 11.20
N ASN A 99 -19.59 31.11 12.50
CA ASN A 99 -20.45 31.90 13.36
C ASN A 99 -20.38 33.40 12.99
N GLY A 100 -21.52 33.91 12.52
CA GLY A 100 -21.67 35.29 12.02
C GLY A 100 -21.40 36.38 13.06
N THR A 101 -21.42 36.05 14.36
CA THR A 101 -21.22 37.02 15.45
C THR A 101 -19.76 37.21 15.87
N LEU A 102 -18.82 36.45 15.30
CA LEU A 102 -17.40 36.56 15.66
C LEU A 102 -16.78 37.88 15.22
N ALA A 103 -16.03 38.50 16.13
CA ALA A 103 -15.20 39.66 15.83
C ALA A 103 -13.97 39.26 14.98
N ASP A 104 -13.37 40.24 14.32
CA ASP A 104 -12.20 40.02 13.46
C ASP A 104 -11.00 39.45 14.25
N SER A 105 -10.83 39.87 15.50
CA SER A 105 -9.83 39.32 16.42
C SER A 105 -10.04 37.84 16.72
N ASP A 106 -11.30 37.42 16.91
CA ASP A 106 -11.63 36.02 17.22
C ASP A 106 -11.39 35.13 16.01
N ARG A 107 -11.74 35.62 14.81
CA ARG A 107 -11.45 34.90 13.55
C ARG A 107 -9.94 34.80 13.29
N ALA A 108 -9.17 35.83 13.61
CA ALA A 108 -7.71 35.78 13.52
C ALA A 108 -7.08 34.76 14.50
N ALA A 109 -7.66 34.58 15.70
CA ALA A 109 -7.25 33.54 16.62
C ALA A 109 -7.52 32.13 16.06
N LEU A 110 -8.71 31.89 15.51
CA LEU A 110 -9.04 30.63 14.83
C LEU A 110 -8.12 30.36 13.63
N ALA A 111 -7.76 31.40 12.86
CA ALA A 111 -6.81 31.28 11.77
C ALA A 111 -5.40 30.85 12.24
N THR A 112 -4.99 31.27 13.44
CA THR A 112 -3.72 30.87 14.04
C THR A 112 -3.74 29.39 14.44
N GLU A 113 -4.86 28.91 14.98
CA GLU A 113 -5.04 27.50 15.32
C GLU A 113 -5.09 26.61 14.06
N LEU A 114 -5.80 27.06 13.02
CA LEU A 114 -5.81 26.40 11.71
C LEU A 114 -4.42 26.34 11.09
N GLN A 115 -3.59 27.37 11.25
CA GLN A 115 -2.20 27.36 10.79
C GLN A 115 -1.38 26.26 11.49
N GLY A 116 -1.57 26.08 12.80
CA GLY A 116 -0.93 24.98 13.55
C GLY A 116 -1.35 23.60 13.04
N ASN A 117 -2.65 23.42 12.79
CA ASN A 117 -3.18 22.18 12.21
C ASN A 117 -2.67 21.94 10.79
N LEU A 118 -2.55 22.97 9.95
CA LEU A 118 -1.98 22.87 8.60
C LEU A 118 -0.52 22.41 8.65
N SER A 119 0.29 22.98 9.55
CA SER A 119 1.68 22.55 9.76
C SER A 119 1.77 21.10 10.24
N SER A 120 0.88 20.70 11.15
CA SER A 120 0.81 19.30 11.63
C SER A 120 0.42 18.35 10.49
N LEU A 121 -0.59 18.70 9.70
CA LEU A 121 -1.04 17.92 8.55
C LEU A 121 0.08 17.77 7.51
N LEU A 122 0.83 18.83 7.23
CA LEU A 122 1.97 18.80 6.30
C LEU A 122 3.09 17.89 6.82
N SER A 123 3.38 17.93 8.13
CA SER A 123 4.33 17.01 8.75
C SER A 123 3.87 15.56 8.65
N GLN A 124 2.57 15.30 8.88
CA GLN A 124 1.99 13.97 8.77
C GLN A 124 2.02 13.45 7.33
N ALA A 125 1.72 14.30 6.35
CA ALA A 125 1.78 13.96 4.92
C ALA A 125 3.21 13.70 4.42
N ASN A 126 4.22 14.15 5.16
CA ASN A 126 5.63 13.88 4.93
C ASN A 126 6.21 12.82 5.90
N SER A 127 5.36 11.97 6.49
CA SER A 127 5.83 10.89 7.37
C SER A 127 6.64 9.84 6.60
N THR A 128 7.62 9.24 7.29
CA THR A 128 8.47 8.18 6.76
C THR A 128 8.20 6.84 7.45
N ASP A 129 8.55 5.75 6.79
CA ASP A 129 8.66 4.43 7.41
C ASP A 129 9.92 4.31 8.30
N ALA A 130 10.11 3.12 8.89
CA ALA A 130 11.26 2.82 9.75
C ALA A 130 12.62 2.90 9.02
N THR A 131 12.64 2.88 7.69
CA THR A 131 13.84 2.99 6.86
C THR A 131 14.13 4.42 6.42
N GLY A 132 13.26 5.37 6.77
CA GLY A 132 13.35 6.77 6.34
C GLY A 132 12.75 7.04 4.97
N SER A 133 12.08 6.06 4.35
CA SER A 133 11.39 6.26 3.08
C SER A 133 10.02 6.91 3.30
N TYR A 134 9.67 7.90 2.48
CA TYR A 134 8.37 8.57 2.59
C TYR A 134 7.21 7.64 2.27
N LEU A 135 6.15 7.70 3.09
CA LEU A 135 5.00 6.80 2.99
C LEU A 135 4.10 7.13 1.79
N PHE A 136 3.99 8.41 1.44
CA PHE A 136 3.00 8.93 0.50
C PHE A 136 3.60 9.52 -0.80
N SER A 137 4.86 9.22 -1.14
CA SER A 137 5.52 9.74 -2.35
C SER A 137 5.44 8.82 -3.58
N GLY A 138 4.72 7.70 -3.49
CA GLY A 138 4.65 6.70 -4.57
C GLY A 138 5.95 5.90 -4.70
N PHE A 139 6.50 5.80 -5.91
CA PHE A 139 7.80 5.19 -6.15
C PHE A 139 8.98 6.10 -5.77
N SER A 140 8.75 7.42 -5.66
CA SER A 140 9.75 8.43 -5.32
C SER A 140 10.05 8.47 -3.81
N THR A 141 10.46 7.35 -3.23
CA THR A 141 10.57 7.12 -1.76
C THR A 141 11.50 8.07 -1.02
N THR A 142 12.47 8.68 -1.70
CA THR A 142 13.45 9.60 -1.13
C THR A 142 13.09 11.08 -1.32
N THR A 143 12.01 11.36 -2.05
CA THR A 143 11.53 12.73 -2.29
C THR A 143 10.38 13.05 -1.34
N ALA A 144 10.49 14.19 -0.65
CA ALA A 144 9.44 14.66 0.24
C ALA A 144 8.11 14.82 -0.55
N PRO A 145 7.04 14.11 -0.16
CA PRO A 145 5.76 14.11 -0.86
C PRO A 145 5.19 15.52 -1.07
N TYR A 146 5.28 16.38 -0.05
CA TYR A 146 4.70 17.72 -0.08
C TYR A 146 5.72 18.79 0.30
N THR A 147 5.79 19.85 -0.52
CA THR A 147 6.53 21.08 -0.19
C THR A 147 5.55 22.22 0.01
N GLN A 148 5.73 22.98 1.10
CA GLN A 148 4.91 24.15 1.38
C GLN A 148 5.11 25.23 0.33
N THR A 149 4.01 25.86 -0.09
CA THR A 149 3.99 27.01 -0.99
C THR A 149 3.14 28.13 -0.39
N ALA A 150 3.16 29.32 -0.99
CA ALA A 150 2.29 30.42 -0.57
C ALA A 150 0.79 30.08 -0.70
N GLY A 151 0.45 29.15 -1.59
CA GLY A 151 -0.91 28.66 -1.81
C GLY A 151 -1.25 27.42 -0.98
N GLY A 152 -0.38 26.91 -0.11
CA GLY A 152 -0.62 25.68 0.65
C GLY A 152 0.54 24.71 0.51
N ALA A 153 0.38 23.66 -0.29
CA ALA A 153 1.46 22.72 -0.59
C ALA A 153 1.32 22.13 -2.00
N THR A 154 2.45 21.76 -2.59
CA THR A 154 2.52 21.07 -3.89
C THR A 154 3.02 19.66 -3.69
N TYR A 155 2.40 18.71 -4.41
CA TYR A 155 2.81 17.32 -4.42
C TYR A 155 4.02 17.11 -5.35
N ASN A 156 5.07 16.48 -4.83
CA ASN A 156 6.31 16.19 -5.57
C ASN A 156 6.56 14.68 -5.75
N GLY A 157 5.63 13.83 -5.28
CA GLY A 157 5.71 12.40 -5.52
C GLY A 157 5.13 11.99 -6.86
N ASP A 158 5.01 10.68 -7.07
CA ASP A 158 4.38 10.10 -8.26
C ASP A 158 3.14 9.27 -7.89
N GLN A 159 2.36 8.88 -8.91
CA GLN A 159 1.12 8.12 -8.75
C GLN A 159 1.35 6.60 -8.59
N GLY A 160 2.61 6.20 -8.42
CA GLY A 160 3.00 4.82 -8.26
C GLY A 160 2.48 4.20 -6.97
N GLN A 161 2.14 2.91 -7.03
CA GLN A 161 1.88 2.11 -5.84
C GLN A 161 2.95 1.04 -5.74
N ARG A 162 3.66 1.04 -4.61
CA ARG A 162 4.62 -0.01 -4.29
C ARG A 162 3.85 -1.26 -3.90
N SER A 163 4.20 -2.39 -4.51
CA SER A 163 3.61 -3.69 -4.22
C SER A 163 4.70 -4.69 -3.83
N LEU A 164 4.37 -5.58 -2.89
CA LEU A 164 5.27 -6.62 -2.44
C LEU A 164 4.66 -7.99 -2.72
N GLN A 165 5.46 -8.91 -3.25
CA GLN A 165 5.04 -10.29 -3.45
C GLN A 165 5.00 -11.03 -2.11
N VAL A 166 3.82 -11.53 -1.76
CA VAL A 166 3.52 -12.16 -0.45
C VAL A 166 3.12 -13.64 -0.57
N ASP A 167 2.98 -14.11 -1.82
CA ASP A 167 2.78 -15.50 -2.19
C ASP A 167 3.29 -15.70 -3.64
N THR A 168 3.36 -16.96 -4.09
CA THR A 168 3.69 -17.40 -5.46
C THR A 168 2.99 -16.61 -6.57
N SER A 169 1.71 -16.28 -6.37
CA SER A 169 0.89 -15.56 -7.37
C SER A 169 0.24 -14.30 -6.82
N ARG A 170 0.61 -13.86 -5.61
CA ARG A 170 -0.02 -12.72 -4.96
C ARG A 170 0.95 -11.59 -4.64
N GLN A 171 0.57 -10.38 -5.05
CA GLN A 171 1.19 -9.14 -4.62
C GLN A 171 0.18 -8.31 -3.82
N ILE A 172 0.69 -7.59 -2.83
CA ILE A 172 -0.10 -6.68 -1.99
C ILE A 172 0.46 -5.26 -2.14
N PRO A 173 -0.38 -4.25 -2.44
CA PRO A 173 0.03 -2.86 -2.41
C PRO A 173 0.34 -2.44 -0.97
N MET A 174 1.47 -1.78 -0.75
CA MET A 174 1.93 -1.32 0.56
C MET A 174 1.95 0.21 0.70
N SER A 175 1.44 0.94 -0.29
CA SER A 175 1.39 2.40 -0.26
C SER A 175 0.20 2.94 -1.07
N ALA A 176 -0.36 4.06 -0.62
CA ALA A 176 -1.23 4.91 -1.43
C ALA A 176 -0.50 6.25 -1.69
N PRO A 177 -0.41 6.70 -2.96
CA PRO A 177 0.27 7.95 -3.27
C PRO A 177 -0.50 9.13 -2.69
N GLY A 178 0.23 10.16 -2.27
CA GLY A 178 -0.30 11.31 -1.54
C GLY A 178 -1.31 12.12 -2.35
N ASP A 179 -1.23 12.13 -3.68
CA ASP A 179 -2.18 12.83 -4.54
C ASP A 179 -3.59 12.21 -4.49
N GLN A 180 -3.70 10.90 -4.23
CA GLN A 180 -4.97 10.21 -4.01
C GLN A 180 -5.58 10.50 -2.64
N ILE A 181 -4.73 10.78 -1.64
CA ILE A 181 -5.17 11.00 -0.25
C ILE A 181 -5.51 12.47 -0.01
N PHE A 182 -4.61 13.38 -0.38
CA PHE A 182 -4.68 14.81 -0.04
C PHE A 182 -5.00 15.71 -1.26
N GLY A 183 -4.92 15.16 -2.47
CA GLY A 183 -5.21 15.86 -3.73
C GLY A 183 -6.57 15.49 -4.32
N ASN A 184 -6.89 16.11 -5.46
CA ASN A 184 -8.07 15.78 -6.28
C ASN A 184 -9.41 15.76 -5.52
N ILE A 185 -9.62 16.71 -4.60
CA ILE A 185 -10.83 16.78 -3.79
C ILE A 185 -11.99 17.28 -4.66
N ARG A 186 -12.71 16.35 -5.29
CA ARG A 186 -13.89 16.64 -6.08
C ARG A 186 -15.12 16.66 -5.18
N THR A 187 -15.62 17.84 -4.80
CA THR A 187 -16.95 17.94 -4.15
C THR A 187 -18.01 18.38 -5.15
N SER A 188 -19.29 18.17 -4.83
CA SER A 188 -20.41 18.65 -5.66
C SER A 188 -20.51 20.17 -5.74
N ALA A 189 -19.96 20.90 -4.75
CA ALA A 189 -19.92 22.36 -4.68
C ALA A 189 -18.58 22.96 -5.18
N ASN A 190 -17.50 22.17 -5.16
CA ASN A 190 -16.14 22.51 -5.61
C ASN A 190 -15.73 21.75 -6.86
N GLN A 191 -16.67 21.23 -7.63
CA GLN A 191 -16.31 20.52 -8.85
C GLN A 191 -15.66 21.44 -9.87
N PHE A 192 -15.85 22.76 -9.71
CA PHE A 192 -15.33 23.77 -10.62
C PHE A 192 -14.76 24.99 -9.89
N ASN A 193 -13.53 25.38 -10.23
CA ASN A 193 -12.97 26.69 -9.94
C ASN A 193 -13.39 27.69 -11.03
N ILE A 194 -13.85 28.87 -10.62
CA ILE A 194 -14.22 29.96 -11.53
C ILE A 194 -13.21 31.08 -11.34
N VAL A 195 -12.44 31.37 -12.39
CA VAL A 195 -11.50 32.49 -12.41
C VAL A 195 -12.01 33.54 -13.39
N SER A 196 -12.18 34.77 -12.89
CA SER A 196 -12.51 35.92 -13.73
C SER A 196 -11.27 36.39 -14.49
N GLY A 197 -11.45 36.80 -15.75
CA GLY A 197 -10.40 37.45 -16.52
C GLY A 197 -9.92 38.73 -15.81
N SER A 198 -8.61 38.94 -15.75
CA SER A 198 -8.01 40.10 -15.09
C SER A 198 -8.35 41.45 -15.73
N ALA A 199 -8.79 41.44 -16.99
CA ALA A 199 -9.25 42.61 -17.74
C ALA A 199 -10.77 42.82 -17.66
N ASN A 200 -11.49 41.99 -16.90
CA ASN A 200 -12.94 42.14 -16.79
C ASN A 200 -13.29 43.47 -16.11
N THR A 201 -14.27 44.17 -16.65
CA THR A 201 -14.74 45.47 -16.11
C THR A 201 -16.23 45.47 -15.78
N GLY A 202 -16.97 44.42 -16.16
CA GLY A 202 -18.36 44.23 -15.80
C GLY A 202 -18.54 43.73 -14.36
N THR A 203 -19.80 43.58 -13.97
CA THR A 203 -20.20 43.13 -12.63
C THR A 203 -20.68 41.68 -12.62
N THR A 204 -20.51 40.96 -13.74
CA THR A 204 -20.99 39.59 -13.87
C THR A 204 -20.34 38.66 -12.86
N THR A 205 -21.16 37.81 -12.25
CA THR A 205 -20.71 36.72 -11.40
C THR A 205 -21.02 35.39 -12.06
N ALA A 206 -20.16 34.41 -11.83
CA ALA A 206 -20.30 33.06 -12.36
C ALA A 206 -20.13 32.02 -11.25
N ALA A 207 -20.99 31.01 -11.26
CA ALA A 207 -20.92 29.87 -10.35
C ALA A 207 -21.21 28.59 -11.14
N ALA A 208 -20.40 27.54 -10.94
CA ALA A 208 -20.55 26.28 -11.66
C ALA A 208 -20.77 25.12 -10.69
N VAL A 209 -21.64 24.20 -11.09
CA VAL A 209 -21.98 22.97 -10.37
C VAL A 209 -22.09 21.81 -11.36
N VAL A 210 -22.09 20.59 -10.84
CA VAL A 210 -22.47 19.40 -11.62
C VAL A 210 -23.93 19.54 -12.05
N ASP A 211 -24.25 19.25 -13.31
CA ASP A 211 -25.64 19.05 -13.70
C ASP A 211 -26.12 17.65 -13.28
N PRO A 212 -27.08 17.51 -12.35
CA PRO A 212 -27.52 16.19 -11.87
C PRO A 212 -28.08 15.31 -12.99
N ALA A 213 -28.66 15.91 -14.04
CA ALA A 213 -29.25 15.19 -15.15
C ALA A 213 -28.21 14.62 -16.13
N THR A 214 -27.00 15.19 -16.16
CA THR A 214 -25.96 14.84 -17.15
C THR A 214 -24.60 14.55 -16.50
N ALA A 215 -24.59 14.21 -15.20
CA ALA A 215 -23.37 13.96 -14.43
C ALA A 215 -22.44 12.88 -15.04
N ALA A 216 -22.99 11.91 -15.78
CA ALA A 216 -22.21 10.88 -16.47
C ALA A 216 -21.37 11.42 -17.65
N SER A 217 -21.68 12.63 -18.13
CA SER A 217 -20.99 13.30 -19.24
C SER A 217 -19.84 14.20 -18.79
N LEU A 218 -19.51 14.22 -17.49
CA LEU A 218 -18.44 15.07 -16.96
C LEU A 218 -17.09 14.67 -17.56
N THR A 219 -16.44 15.61 -18.25
CA THR A 219 -15.16 15.33 -18.93
C THR A 219 -13.93 15.63 -18.08
N GLY A 220 -14.06 16.49 -17.06
CA GLY A 220 -12.91 17.01 -16.30
C GLY A 220 -12.01 17.96 -17.11
N ASN A 221 -12.54 18.59 -18.16
CA ASN A 221 -11.82 19.56 -18.99
C ASN A 221 -11.95 21.00 -18.46
N ASN A 222 -11.09 21.88 -18.97
CA ASN A 222 -11.16 23.32 -18.73
C ASN A 222 -12.07 23.98 -19.77
N TYR A 223 -12.80 25.01 -19.36
CA TYR A 223 -13.69 25.78 -20.23
C TYR A 223 -13.44 27.28 -20.07
N LYS A 224 -13.74 28.03 -21.13
CA LYS A 224 -13.78 29.49 -21.13
C LYS A 224 -15.15 29.96 -21.58
N ILE A 225 -15.78 30.78 -20.76
CA ILE A 225 -16.96 31.56 -21.09
C ILE A 225 -16.48 32.95 -21.49
N ALA A 226 -16.75 33.37 -22.73
CA ALA A 226 -16.32 34.66 -23.24
C ALA A 226 -17.50 35.45 -23.77
N PHE A 227 -17.68 36.67 -23.25
CA PHE A 227 -18.62 37.65 -23.78
C PHE A 227 -18.04 38.33 -25.03
N ASP A 228 -18.89 38.63 -25.99
CA ASP A 228 -18.49 39.34 -27.20
C ASP A 228 -18.09 40.81 -26.92
N ASN A 229 -17.60 41.51 -27.95
CA ASN A 229 -17.21 42.92 -27.86
C ASN A 229 -18.39 43.89 -27.64
N THR A 230 -19.60 43.38 -27.46
CA THR A 230 -20.79 44.17 -27.10
C THR A 230 -21.34 43.81 -25.73
N GLY A 231 -20.88 42.70 -25.11
CA GLY A 231 -21.40 42.19 -23.85
C GLY A 231 -22.80 41.55 -23.96
N VAL A 232 -23.32 41.35 -25.17
CA VAL A 232 -24.71 40.91 -25.38
C VAL A 232 -24.83 39.43 -25.74
N ASN A 233 -23.76 38.81 -26.24
CA ASN A 233 -23.69 37.36 -26.43
C ASN A 233 -22.48 36.79 -25.71
N PHE A 234 -22.53 35.48 -25.45
CA PHE A 234 -21.39 34.71 -24.96
C PHE A 234 -21.22 33.40 -25.73
N THR A 235 -20.01 32.85 -25.64
CA THR A 235 -19.66 31.51 -26.12
C THR A 235 -19.05 30.70 -24.99
N VAL A 236 -19.12 29.38 -25.08
CA VAL A 236 -18.36 28.47 -24.20
C VAL A 236 -17.47 27.58 -25.03
N THR A 237 -16.17 27.64 -24.77
CA THR A 237 -15.15 26.83 -25.44
C THR A 237 -14.50 25.88 -24.45
N ASN A 238 -14.39 24.60 -24.78
CA ASN A 238 -13.55 23.64 -24.08
C ASN A 238 -12.08 23.95 -24.43
N THR A 239 -11.33 24.51 -23.50
CA THR A 239 -9.95 24.93 -23.74
C THR A 239 -8.96 23.76 -23.68
N THR A 240 -9.37 22.60 -23.17
CA THR A 240 -8.56 21.38 -23.20
C THR A 240 -8.58 20.74 -24.60
N THR A 241 -9.74 20.69 -25.26
CA THR A 241 -9.88 20.04 -26.58
C THR A 241 -9.92 21.03 -27.75
N GLY A 242 -10.12 22.32 -27.47
CA GLY A 242 -10.36 23.36 -28.47
C GLY A 242 -11.79 23.37 -29.04
N ALA A 243 -12.68 22.49 -28.57
CA ALA A 243 -14.03 22.38 -29.09
C ALA A 243 -14.95 23.52 -28.61
N LEU A 244 -15.75 24.09 -29.51
CA LEU A 244 -16.83 25.00 -29.15
C LEU A 244 -18.02 24.18 -28.63
N VAL A 245 -18.34 24.30 -27.33
CA VAL A 245 -19.37 23.48 -26.68
C VAL A 245 -20.70 24.21 -26.53
N VAL A 246 -20.67 25.54 -26.46
CA VAL A 246 -21.87 26.39 -26.59
C VAL A 246 -21.58 27.47 -27.64
N PRO A 247 -22.34 27.50 -28.75
CA PRO A 247 -22.19 28.52 -29.78
C PRO A 247 -22.63 29.90 -29.27
N SER A 248 -22.37 30.94 -30.05
CA SER A 248 -22.74 32.32 -29.68
C SER A 248 -24.22 32.41 -29.31
N THR A 249 -24.49 32.69 -28.05
CA THR A 249 -25.82 32.68 -27.45
C THR A 249 -26.11 34.01 -26.77
N PRO A 250 -27.32 34.58 -26.90
CA PRO A 250 -27.69 35.81 -26.21
C PRO A 250 -27.55 35.69 -24.69
N TYR A 251 -26.97 36.72 -24.07
CA TYR A 251 -26.92 36.86 -22.63
C TYR A 251 -28.18 37.54 -22.11
N THR A 252 -28.95 36.83 -21.28
CA THR A 252 -30.16 37.33 -20.63
C THR A 252 -30.01 37.44 -19.11
N GLY A 253 -28.80 37.17 -18.58
CA GLY A 253 -28.51 37.07 -17.16
C GLY A 253 -28.40 38.39 -16.39
N ALA A 254 -28.56 39.54 -17.06
CA ALA A 254 -28.31 40.86 -16.48
C ALA A 254 -29.22 41.19 -15.30
N THR A 255 -30.49 40.77 -15.35
CA THR A 255 -31.51 41.01 -14.30
C THR A 255 -31.97 39.74 -13.59
N THR A 256 -31.92 38.60 -14.25
CA THR A 256 -32.32 37.30 -13.69
C THR A 256 -31.25 36.28 -14.05
N PRO A 257 -30.65 35.56 -13.09
CA PRO A 257 -29.55 34.64 -13.37
C PRO A 257 -29.86 33.65 -14.50
N GLN A 258 -28.97 33.58 -15.48
CA GLN A 258 -29.05 32.66 -16.62
C GLN A 258 -28.24 31.40 -16.33
N VAL A 259 -28.84 30.23 -16.50
CA VAL A 259 -28.15 28.94 -16.36
C VAL A 259 -27.77 28.40 -17.74
N VAL A 260 -26.50 28.02 -17.90
CA VAL A 260 -25.91 27.46 -19.11
C VAL A 260 -25.42 26.05 -18.81
N LYS A 261 -25.74 25.07 -19.66
CA LYS A 261 -25.41 23.66 -19.44
C LYS A 261 -24.57 23.10 -20.59
N PHE A 262 -23.51 22.36 -20.27
CA PHE A 262 -22.61 21.71 -21.25
C PHE A 262 -21.76 20.64 -20.56
N ASP A 263 -21.45 19.53 -21.24
CA ASP A 263 -20.49 18.50 -20.80
C ASP A 263 -20.60 18.08 -19.30
N GLY A 264 -21.84 17.92 -18.80
CA GLY A 264 -22.13 17.56 -17.40
C GLY A 264 -22.04 18.71 -16.38
N VAL A 265 -21.80 19.94 -16.83
CA VAL A 265 -21.64 21.17 -16.03
C VAL A 265 -22.86 22.07 -16.19
N SER A 266 -23.34 22.66 -15.08
CA SER A 266 -24.29 23.78 -15.07
C SER A 266 -23.60 25.04 -14.52
N VAL A 267 -23.55 26.11 -15.31
CA VAL A 267 -23.00 27.40 -14.91
C VAL A 267 -24.12 28.44 -14.80
N THR A 268 -24.24 29.06 -13.64
CA THR A 268 -25.13 30.20 -13.40
C THR A 268 -24.34 31.50 -13.59
N LEU A 269 -24.77 32.32 -14.54
CA LEU A 269 -24.26 33.67 -14.82
C LEU A 269 -25.29 34.71 -14.36
N ALA A 270 -24.84 35.75 -13.66
CA ALA A 270 -25.72 36.82 -13.18
C ALA A 270 -25.05 38.19 -13.25
N ALA A 271 -25.85 39.26 -13.30
CA ALA A 271 -25.42 40.66 -13.42
C ALA A 271 -24.78 41.03 -14.77
N ALA A 272 -24.64 42.33 -15.05
CA ALA A 272 -24.31 42.84 -16.38
C ALA A 272 -22.80 42.71 -16.71
N PRO A 273 -22.44 42.09 -17.85
CA PRO A 273 -21.06 42.00 -18.32
C PRO A 273 -20.64 43.30 -19.00
N ALA A 274 -19.34 43.53 -19.09
CA ALA A 274 -18.76 44.49 -20.02
C ALA A 274 -18.29 43.78 -21.31
N PRO A 275 -18.14 44.53 -22.42
CA PRO A 275 -17.51 44.04 -23.64
C PRO A 275 -16.20 43.28 -23.39
N GLY A 276 -16.11 42.04 -23.89
CA GLY A 276 -14.89 41.22 -23.81
C GLY A 276 -14.63 40.55 -22.45
N ASP A 277 -15.53 40.69 -21.47
CA ASP A 277 -15.42 39.97 -20.20
C ASP A 277 -15.34 38.45 -20.43
N ASN A 278 -14.60 37.74 -19.60
CA ASN A 278 -14.51 36.29 -19.68
C ASN A 278 -14.26 35.62 -18.33
N PHE A 279 -14.66 34.35 -18.23
CA PHE A 279 -14.49 33.51 -17.06
C PHE A 279 -13.94 32.15 -17.50
N THR A 280 -13.01 31.58 -16.73
CA THR A 280 -12.59 30.19 -16.93
C THR A 280 -13.24 29.29 -15.88
N VAL A 281 -13.79 28.18 -16.34
CA VAL A 281 -14.35 27.11 -15.52
C VAL A 281 -13.37 25.95 -15.59
N GLN A 282 -12.65 25.72 -14.50
CA GLN A 282 -11.66 24.64 -14.40
C GLN A 282 -12.20 23.59 -13.44
N PRO A 283 -11.93 22.30 -13.63
CA PRO A 283 -12.21 21.31 -12.59
C PRO A 283 -11.52 21.76 -11.30
N GLY A 284 -12.27 21.81 -10.21
CA GLY A 284 -11.72 22.12 -8.89
C GLY A 284 -10.88 20.95 -8.41
N ASN A 285 -9.62 20.89 -8.83
CA ASN A 285 -8.62 20.02 -8.20
C ASN A 285 -7.91 20.85 -7.13
N GLN A 286 -8.64 21.25 -6.10
CA GLN A 286 -8.00 21.88 -4.95
C GLN A 286 -7.51 20.78 -4.03
N ASN A 287 -6.27 20.88 -3.57
CA ASN A 287 -5.77 20.00 -2.53
C ASN A 287 -6.17 20.50 -1.14
N ILE A 288 -6.05 19.64 -0.12
CA ILE A 288 -6.47 20.03 1.25
C ILE A 288 -5.62 21.18 1.79
N PHE A 289 -4.33 21.23 1.44
CA PHE A 289 -3.43 22.29 1.91
C PHE A 289 -3.81 23.66 1.35
N GLU A 290 -4.20 23.72 0.08
CA GLU A 290 -4.77 24.91 -0.56
C GLU A 290 -6.09 25.31 0.09
N THR A 291 -6.99 24.34 0.30
CA THR A 291 -8.28 24.57 0.98
C THR A 291 -8.09 25.22 2.34
N LEU A 292 -7.15 24.72 3.15
CA LEU A 292 -6.88 25.26 4.49
C LEU A 292 -6.21 26.64 4.42
N THR A 293 -5.32 26.84 3.45
CA THR A 293 -4.65 28.13 3.26
C THR A 293 -5.65 29.22 2.87
N ASP A 294 -6.59 28.91 1.98
CA ASP A 294 -7.67 29.83 1.59
C ASP A 294 -8.57 30.17 2.78
N ALA A 295 -8.94 29.19 3.59
CA ALA A 295 -9.72 29.42 4.80
C ALA A 295 -8.97 30.30 5.81
N ILE A 296 -7.68 30.05 6.04
CA ILE A 296 -6.82 30.86 6.91
C ILE A 296 -6.74 32.30 6.42
N ASN A 297 -6.53 32.49 5.11
CA ASN A 297 -6.43 33.83 4.50
C ASN A 297 -7.76 34.58 4.58
N ALA A 298 -8.89 33.90 4.32
CA ALA A 298 -10.21 34.48 4.46
C ALA A 298 -10.52 34.90 5.90
N LEU A 299 -10.11 34.10 6.89
CA LEU A 299 -10.32 34.44 8.30
C LEU A 299 -9.47 35.60 8.80
N LYS A 300 -8.26 35.77 8.24
CA LYS A 300 -7.39 36.92 8.50
C LYS A 300 -7.86 38.20 7.81
N THR A 301 -8.77 38.10 6.84
CA THR A 301 -9.30 39.26 6.12
C THR A 301 -10.43 39.92 6.94
N PRO A 302 -10.33 41.23 7.25
CA PRO A 302 -11.39 41.97 7.92
C PRO A 302 -12.72 41.91 7.17
N VAL A 303 -13.84 41.77 7.89
CA VAL A 303 -15.18 41.71 7.29
C VAL A 303 -15.89 43.02 7.58
N LEU A 304 -15.91 43.91 6.59
CA LEU A 304 -16.38 45.29 6.74
C LEU A 304 -17.86 45.49 6.40
N ASP A 305 -18.42 44.62 5.56
CA ASP A 305 -19.78 44.73 5.02
C ASP A 305 -20.43 43.36 4.76
N SER A 306 -21.68 43.38 4.28
CA SER A 306 -22.43 42.17 3.93
C SER A 306 -21.79 41.37 2.79
N THR A 307 -21.09 42.04 1.87
CA THR A 307 -20.35 41.41 0.76
C THR A 307 -19.16 40.61 1.28
N GLY A 308 -18.33 41.19 2.13
CA GLY A 308 -17.21 40.53 2.79
C GLY A 308 -17.67 39.35 3.64
N ARG A 309 -18.82 39.48 4.32
CA ARG A 309 -19.44 38.36 5.07
C ARG A 309 -19.88 37.24 4.13
N GLY A 310 -20.49 37.57 2.99
CA GLY A 310 -20.86 36.59 1.96
C GLY A 310 -19.65 35.84 1.40
N ASN A 311 -18.54 36.54 1.14
CA ASN A 311 -17.29 35.95 0.67
C ASN A 311 -16.68 35.00 1.69
N LEU A 312 -16.61 35.41 2.97
CA LEU A 312 -16.12 34.55 4.05
C LEU A 312 -16.97 33.28 4.16
N ASN A 313 -18.30 33.40 4.18
CA ASN A 313 -19.20 32.26 4.26
C ASN A 313 -19.02 31.30 3.07
N LYS A 314 -18.78 31.83 1.87
CA LYS A 314 -18.50 31.03 0.67
C LYS A 314 -17.22 30.20 0.84
N VAL A 315 -16.13 30.82 1.29
CA VAL A 315 -14.84 30.12 1.51
C VAL A 315 -14.98 29.05 2.61
N LEU A 316 -15.66 29.36 3.72
CA LEU A 316 -15.85 28.39 4.81
C LEU A 316 -16.76 27.22 4.44
N MET A 317 -17.82 27.45 3.66
CA MET A 317 -18.65 26.36 3.10
C MET A 317 -17.85 25.47 2.16
N GLN A 318 -17.04 26.08 1.29
CA GLN A 318 -16.12 25.38 0.40
C GLN A 318 -15.10 24.54 1.19
N ALA A 319 -14.48 25.12 2.22
CA ALA A 319 -13.56 24.41 3.10
C ALA A 319 -14.22 23.21 3.79
N ASN A 320 -15.44 23.37 4.32
CA ASN A 320 -16.19 22.26 4.92
C ASN A 320 -16.44 21.11 3.94
N ASN A 321 -16.89 21.43 2.72
CA ASN A 321 -17.14 20.40 1.71
C ASN A 321 -15.85 19.67 1.32
N ASN A 322 -14.76 20.41 1.14
CA ASN A 322 -13.46 19.83 0.77
C ASN A 322 -12.87 18.99 1.91
N LEU A 323 -13.08 19.41 3.16
CA LEU A 323 -12.70 18.63 4.34
C LEU A 323 -13.44 17.30 4.41
N ASP A 324 -14.75 17.28 4.13
CA ASP A 324 -15.53 16.04 4.12
C ASP A 324 -15.06 15.07 3.05
N ALA A 325 -14.79 15.57 1.85
CA ALA A 325 -14.21 14.74 0.79
C ALA A 325 -12.78 14.28 1.13
N SER A 326 -11.96 15.11 1.78
CA SER A 326 -10.61 14.71 2.23
C SER A 326 -10.67 13.63 3.29
N ILE A 327 -11.55 13.76 4.28
CA ILE A 327 -11.78 12.73 5.31
C ILE A 327 -12.20 11.43 4.63
N ASN A 328 -13.10 11.48 3.65
CA ASN A 328 -13.51 10.30 2.89
C ASN A 328 -12.34 9.66 2.12
N ASN A 329 -11.49 10.45 1.46
CA ASN A 329 -10.31 9.92 0.76
C ASN A 329 -9.36 9.19 1.72
N VAL A 330 -9.10 9.78 2.89
CA VAL A 330 -8.30 9.16 3.95
C VAL A 330 -8.96 7.86 4.44
N LEU A 331 -10.27 7.86 4.66
CA LEU A 331 -11.01 6.65 5.08
C LEU A 331 -10.96 5.54 4.02
N VAL A 332 -11.04 5.88 2.73
CA VAL A 332 -10.90 4.91 1.63
C VAL A 332 -9.49 4.32 1.63
N ALA A 333 -8.45 5.13 1.77
CA ALA A 333 -7.06 4.65 1.86
C ALA A 333 -6.87 3.71 3.06
N ARG A 334 -7.43 4.06 4.22
CA ARG A 334 -7.41 3.21 5.43
C ARG A 334 -8.16 1.90 5.22
N ALA A 335 -9.33 1.93 4.57
CA ALA A 335 -10.11 0.73 4.28
C ALA A 335 -9.36 -0.22 3.33
N GLN A 336 -8.68 0.32 2.31
CA GLN A 336 -7.83 -0.46 1.40
C GLN A 336 -6.63 -1.09 2.12
N GLY A 337 -5.96 -0.32 2.99
CA GLY A 337 -4.88 -0.83 3.85
C GLY A 337 -5.37 -1.92 4.80
N GLY A 338 -6.53 -1.72 5.43
CA GLY A 338 -7.18 -2.71 6.30
C GLY A 338 -7.54 -4.01 5.58
N SER A 339 -8.08 -3.92 4.36
CA SER A 339 -8.34 -5.09 3.52
C SER A 339 -7.04 -5.84 3.21
N SER A 340 -5.96 -5.11 2.91
CA SER A 340 -4.65 -5.68 2.61
C SER A 340 -4.03 -6.37 3.84
N MET A 341 -4.10 -5.75 5.03
CA MET A 341 -3.66 -6.35 6.29
C MET A 341 -4.45 -7.62 6.63
N LYS A 342 -5.77 -7.61 6.43
CA LYS A 342 -6.60 -8.80 6.66
C LYS A 342 -6.22 -9.95 5.73
N GLU A 343 -5.93 -9.63 4.48
CA GLU A 343 -5.46 -10.62 3.52
C GLU A 343 -4.09 -11.16 3.90
N ILE A 344 -3.14 -10.30 4.27
CA ILE A 344 -1.81 -10.70 4.74
C ILE A 344 -1.94 -11.67 5.92
N SER A 345 -2.78 -11.37 6.91
CA SER A 345 -3.04 -12.28 8.04
C SER A 345 -3.57 -13.65 7.58
N THR A 346 -4.45 -13.68 6.58
CA THR A 346 -5.00 -14.94 6.05
C THR A 346 -3.93 -15.75 5.31
N LEU A 347 -3.10 -15.08 4.53
CA LEU A 347 -1.97 -15.70 3.83
C LEU A 347 -0.90 -16.18 4.80
N ASP A 348 -0.73 -15.50 5.93
CA ASP A 348 0.23 -15.91 6.95
C ASP A 348 -0.19 -17.19 7.66
N ASP A 349 -1.47 -17.30 8.04
CA ASP A 349 -2.04 -18.54 8.59
C ASP A 349 -1.91 -19.72 7.60
N ALA A 350 -2.18 -19.48 6.31
CA ALA A 350 -2.02 -20.46 5.26
C ALA A 350 -0.55 -20.86 5.04
N GLY A 351 0.36 -19.87 5.08
CA GLY A 351 1.80 -20.08 5.00
C GLY A 351 2.34 -20.91 6.17
N ALA A 352 1.90 -20.63 7.39
CA ALA A 352 2.27 -21.39 8.59
C ALA A 352 1.77 -22.85 8.51
N THR A 353 0.56 -23.07 8.00
CA THR A 353 0.01 -24.40 7.76
C THR A 353 0.84 -25.16 6.71
N THR A 354 1.21 -24.48 5.62
CA THR A 354 2.01 -25.06 4.54
C THR A 354 3.43 -25.41 5.02
N ASP A 355 4.04 -24.54 5.83
CA ASP A 355 5.34 -24.81 6.46
C ASP A 355 5.30 -26.05 7.35
N LEU A 356 4.26 -26.22 8.15
CA LEU A 356 4.07 -27.42 8.97
C LEU A 356 3.95 -28.68 8.10
N ALA A 357 3.23 -28.61 6.98
CA ALA A 357 3.10 -29.72 6.05
C ALA A 357 4.44 -30.08 5.39
N TYR A 358 5.28 -29.08 5.05
CA TYR A 358 6.64 -29.32 4.56
C TYR A 358 7.52 -29.97 5.61
N LYS A 359 7.50 -29.49 6.86
CA LYS A 359 8.23 -30.09 7.98
C LYS A 359 7.84 -31.55 8.21
N ALA A 360 6.54 -31.85 8.20
CA ALA A 360 6.04 -33.22 8.33
C ALA A 360 6.50 -34.12 7.17
N SER A 361 6.42 -33.60 5.93
CA SER A 361 6.87 -34.32 4.74
C SER A 361 8.38 -34.59 4.76
N LEU A 362 9.20 -33.59 5.11
CA LEU A 362 10.64 -33.74 5.29
C LEU A 362 10.98 -34.76 6.38
N SER A 363 10.29 -34.70 7.51
CA SER A 363 10.47 -35.63 8.61
C SER A 363 10.20 -37.08 8.17
N SER A 364 9.11 -37.30 7.44
CA SER A 364 8.77 -38.64 6.92
C SER A 364 9.81 -39.22 5.94
N ILE A 365 10.58 -38.35 5.27
CA ILE A 365 11.59 -38.75 4.28
C ILE A 365 12.95 -38.94 4.97
N GLN A 366 13.33 -38.00 5.83
CA GLN A 366 14.70 -37.86 6.29
C GLN A 366 14.92 -38.25 7.74
N ASP A 367 13.92 -38.22 8.62
CA ASP A 367 14.15 -38.45 10.04
C ASP A 367 14.07 -39.94 10.39
N ILE A 368 14.83 -40.35 11.40
CA ILE A 368 14.80 -41.74 11.88
C ILE A 368 13.64 -41.98 12.85
N ASP A 369 13.15 -43.21 12.84
CA ASP A 369 12.49 -43.77 14.03
C ASP A 369 13.57 -44.20 15.01
N TYR A 370 13.77 -43.42 16.08
CA TYR A 370 14.79 -43.69 17.10
C TYR A 370 14.60 -45.07 17.74
N ALA A 371 13.36 -45.50 18.02
CA ALA A 371 13.11 -46.79 18.65
C ALA A 371 13.57 -47.92 17.73
N LYS A 372 13.14 -47.90 16.46
CA LYS A 372 13.56 -48.89 15.46
C LYS A 372 15.07 -48.87 15.23
N THR A 373 15.68 -47.68 15.16
CA THR A 373 17.11 -47.50 14.88
C THR A 373 17.97 -48.03 16.03
N ILE A 374 17.60 -47.76 17.27
CA ILE A 374 18.30 -48.28 18.46
C ILE A 374 18.18 -49.80 18.54
N THR A 375 16.99 -50.36 18.25
CA THR A 375 16.81 -51.83 18.19
C THR A 375 17.70 -52.44 17.11
N GLN A 376 17.74 -51.87 15.91
CA GLN A 376 18.60 -52.32 14.82
C GLN A 376 20.08 -52.23 15.18
N LEU A 377 20.52 -51.12 15.78
CA LEU A 377 21.89 -50.93 16.23
C LEU A 377 22.32 -52.02 17.22
N THR A 378 21.46 -52.29 18.20
CA THR A 378 21.70 -53.33 19.21
C THR A 378 21.83 -54.71 18.56
N MET A 379 20.91 -55.06 17.65
CA MET A 379 20.98 -56.33 16.91
C MET A 379 22.26 -56.45 16.08
N GLN A 380 22.67 -55.38 15.39
CA GLN A 380 23.89 -55.35 14.59
C GLN A 380 25.15 -55.49 15.45
N GLN A 381 25.20 -54.83 16.62
CA GLN A 381 26.29 -54.95 17.58
C GLN A 381 26.41 -56.39 18.11
N THR A 382 25.29 -57.01 18.52
CA THR A 382 25.27 -58.41 18.95
C THR A 382 25.72 -59.36 17.83
N THR A 383 25.26 -59.12 16.59
CA THR A 383 25.64 -59.93 15.42
C THR A 383 27.14 -59.79 15.11
N LEU A 384 27.68 -58.58 15.17
CA LEU A 384 29.11 -58.31 14.98
C LEU A 384 29.96 -59.05 16.03
N GLN A 385 29.56 -58.98 17.30
CA GLN A 385 30.23 -59.71 18.38
C GLN A 385 30.18 -61.23 18.16
N ALA A 386 29.02 -61.78 17.78
CA ALA A 386 28.87 -63.21 17.50
C ALA A 386 29.70 -63.65 16.28
N ALA A 387 29.75 -62.84 15.22
CA ALA A 387 30.56 -63.09 14.03
C ALA A 387 32.07 -63.07 14.36
N GLN A 388 32.53 -62.11 15.17
CA GLN A 388 33.92 -62.04 15.65
C GLN A 388 34.28 -63.29 16.47
N GLN A 389 33.43 -63.71 17.41
CA GLN A 389 33.67 -64.93 18.20
C GLN A 389 33.69 -66.19 17.33
N SER A 390 32.79 -66.29 16.36
CA SER A 390 32.74 -67.42 15.41
C SER A 390 33.97 -67.47 14.52
N PHE A 391 34.44 -66.32 14.05
CA PHE A 391 35.67 -66.20 13.27
C PHE A 391 36.90 -66.63 14.06
N VAL A 392 37.01 -66.25 15.34
CA VAL A 392 38.08 -66.71 16.24
C VAL A 392 38.04 -68.24 16.40
N LYS A 393 36.85 -68.83 16.60
CA LYS A 393 36.70 -70.29 16.69
C LYS A 393 37.09 -71.01 15.39
N ILE A 394 36.65 -70.52 14.23
CA ILE A 394 36.95 -71.15 12.94
C ILE A 394 38.42 -70.99 12.56
N SER A 395 39.02 -69.83 12.82
CA SER A 395 40.46 -69.60 12.59
C SER A 395 41.34 -70.47 13.50
N SER A 396 40.86 -70.82 14.70
CA SER A 396 41.53 -71.76 15.61
C SER A 396 41.46 -73.24 15.18
N LEU A 397 40.54 -73.61 14.27
CA LEU A 397 40.43 -74.97 13.69
C LEU A 397 41.35 -75.19 12.47
N SER A 398 42.20 -74.21 12.16
CA SER A 398 43.25 -74.30 11.13
C SER A 398 44.08 -75.58 11.31
N LEU A 399 44.39 -76.23 10.18
CA LEU A 399 45.08 -77.53 10.02
C LEU A 399 46.33 -77.74 10.91
N PHE A 400 46.88 -76.67 11.48
CA PHE A 400 48.01 -76.69 12.42
C PHE A 400 47.70 -77.40 13.76
N ASN A 401 46.44 -77.44 14.18
CA ASN A 401 46.02 -78.18 15.37
C ASN A 401 45.79 -79.68 15.12
N TYR A 402 45.81 -80.13 13.86
CA TYR A 402 45.61 -81.54 13.49
C TYR A 402 46.90 -82.22 12.99
N ILE A 403 48.03 -81.50 12.97
CA ILE A 403 49.37 -82.02 12.58
C ILE A 403 50.34 -81.90 13.77
N GLN A 404 49.91 -82.31 14.97
CA GLN A 404 50.85 -82.67 16.04
C GLN A 404 50.74 -84.16 16.33
#